data_AF-A0A4Y2FN84-F1
#
_entry.id   AF-A0A4Y2FN84-F1
#
_cell.length_a   1.000
_cell.length_b   1.000
_cell.length_c   1.000
_cell.angle_alpha   90.00
_cell.angle_beta   90.00
_cell.angle_gamma   90.00
#
_symmetry.space_group_name_H-M   'P 1'
#
loop_
_entity.id
_entity.type
_entity.pdbx_description
1 polymer ?
#
loop_
_entity_poly.entity_id
_entity_poly.type
_entity_poly.pdbx_seq_one_letter_code
_entity_poly.pdbx_strand_id
1 'polypeptide(L)'
;MNIEEVTLFSDSTIALAWINSPAHQLKTFVGNRVSKIQSLTEHHQWRHISSTENPADIISRGADPTDLKNLSLWWTGQTRFIEETNNDFSSSEFKMDSFEKELYSAEHNHLYSNNLVLSSDSDFISQILSFSNNFQKLIRIHSFLFRFLYNCKTKEKKSGSLSVEEFQHAKKYLIKTIQVNVFSTEINALKKNETIKRTNVSNLNAFLDDDDLICVGGTLTNSELSFDKKHPILLPRDHKLTDIILEHFHIKNLHVGAQTLLHLVRQEYWPLNGRNNARKNVHECLKCYKAKPKLEEQIMSSLSRKRVTVNSPFINTGIDLCGLFYIKYKNQRKGILNKVYIAIFVCFCTRAVHLEILTDLTSDALIATLKRFFARRGICSTIFSDNATNFVGANFELRKFYQLFKKTS
;
A
#
# COMPACT_ATOMS: atom_id res chain seq x y z
N MET A 1 36.06 -34.42 -23.73
CA MET A 1 34.84 -34.28 -24.54
C MET A 1 35.06 -33.03 -25.38
N ASN A 2 35.35 -33.19 -26.67
CA ASN A 2 35.41 -32.05 -27.58
C ASN A 2 33.97 -31.79 -28.04
N ILE A 3 33.48 -30.59 -27.78
CA ILE A 3 32.17 -30.14 -28.24
C ILE A 3 32.40 -29.50 -29.61
N GLU A 4 31.84 -30.12 -30.66
CA GLU A 4 32.03 -29.67 -32.04
C GLU A 4 31.05 -28.55 -32.42
N GLU A 5 29.83 -28.58 -31.89
CA GLU A 5 28.77 -27.61 -32.18
C GLU A 5 27.84 -27.44 -30.96
N VAL A 6 27.30 -26.23 -30.78
CA VAL A 6 26.29 -25.95 -29.75
C VAL A 6 25.10 -25.21 -30.37
N THR A 7 23.92 -25.83 -30.22
CA THR A 7 22.64 -25.30 -30.71
C THR A 7 21.73 -24.97 -29.54
N LEU A 8 21.11 -23.79 -29.60
CA LEU A 8 20.21 -23.26 -28.57
C LEU A 8 18.77 -23.26 -29.08
N PHE A 9 17.81 -23.61 -28.22
CA PHE A 9 16.41 -23.69 -28.60
C PHE A 9 15.54 -22.75 -27.74
N SER A 10 14.52 -22.15 -28.36
CA SER A 10 13.48 -21.35 -27.71
C SER A 10 12.13 -21.67 -28.33
N ASP A 11 11.08 -21.76 -27.51
CA ASP A 11 9.71 -21.96 -27.97
C ASP A 11 8.95 -20.65 -28.19
N SER A 12 9.56 -19.52 -27.85
CA SER A 12 9.02 -18.19 -28.14
C SER A 12 9.55 -17.68 -29.48
N THR A 13 8.69 -17.71 -30.50
CA THR A 13 8.95 -17.09 -31.81
C THR A 13 9.20 -15.59 -31.73
N ILE A 14 8.54 -14.89 -30.78
CA ILE A 14 8.75 -13.46 -30.53
C ILE A 14 10.14 -13.21 -29.94
N ALA A 15 10.57 -14.01 -28.96
CA ALA A 15 11.91 -13.86 -28.38
C ALA A 15 12.99 -14.15 -29.43
N LEU A 16 12.80 -15.15 -30.29
CA LEU A 16 13.70 -15.43 -31.41
C LEU A 16 13.75 -14.28 -32.41
N ALA A 17 12.61 -13.66 -32.73
CA ALA A 17 12.55 -12.49 -33.60
C ALA A 17 13.33 -11.30 -32.99
N TRP A 18 13.25 -11.08 -31.68
CA TRP A 18 14.05 -10.06 -30.99
C TRP A 18 15.55 -10.39 -31.00
N ILE A 19 15.93 -11.65 -30.75
CA ILE A 19 17.33 -12.09 -30.75
C ILE A 19 17.96 -11.92 -32.15
N ASN A 20 17.16 -12.12 -33.20
CA ASN A 20 17.60 -11.92 -34.59
C ASN A 20 17.55 -10.44 -35.05
N SER A 21 17.02 -9.53 -34.23
CA SER A 21 16.93 -8.10 -34.55
C SER A 21 18.14 -7.33 -33.97
N PRO A 22 18.57 -6.22 -34.60
CA PRO A 22 19.60 -5.37 -34.02
C PRO A 22 19.13 -4.74 -32.70
N ALA A 23 19.88 -4.96 -31.61
CA ALA A 23 19.49 -4.55 -30.26
C ALA A 23 19.15 -3.04 -30.11
N HIS A 24 19.79 -2.18 -30.91
CA HIS A 24 19.58 -0.72 -30.88
C HIS A 24 18.21 -0.29 -31.43
N GLN A 25 17.52 -1.16 -32.18
CA GLN A 25 16.20 -0.86 -32.73
C GLN A 25 15.07 -1.16 -31.72
N LEU A 26 15.37 -1.91 -30.66
CA LEU A 26 14.41 -2.36 -29.65
C LEU A 26 14.40 -1.41 -28.45
N LYS A 27 13.25 -1.27 -27.78
CA LYS A 27 13.10 -0.49 -26.53
C LYS A 27 14.16 -0.89 -25.50
N THR A 28 14.60 0.09 -24.69
CA THR A 28 15.77 -0.04 -23.81
C THR A 28 15.80 -1.33 -22.96
N PHE A 29 14.65 -1.75 -22.45
CA PHE A 29 14.53 -2.96 -21.63
C PHE A 29 14.80 -4.25 -22.42
N VAL A 30 14.28 -4.37 -23.64
CA VAL A 30 14.45 -5.54 -24.51
C VAL A 30 15.81 -5.48 -25.22
N GLY A 31 16.20 -4.31 -25.73
CA GLY A 31 17.50 -4.09 -26.38
C GLY A 31 18.68 -4.46 -25.47
N ASN A 32 18.65 -4.07 -24.19
CA ASN A 32 19.71 -4.44 -23.24
C ASN A 32 19.83 -5.96 -23.03
N ARG A 33 18.72 -6.70 -23.08
CA ARG A 33 18.72 -8.17 -22.91
C ARG A 33 19.16 -8.88 -24.17
N VAL A 34 18.68 -8.42 -25.33
CA VAL A 34 19.07 -8.93 -26.64
C VAL A 34 20.57 -8.73 -26.87
N SER A 35 21.12 -7.55 -26.55
CA SER A 35 22.56 -7.29 -26.63
C SER A 35 23.37 -8.26 -25.77
N LYS A 36 22.91 -8.55 -24.55
CA LYS A 36 23.56 -9.52 -23.66
C LYS A 36 23.49 -10.94 -24.23
N ILE A 37 22.33 -11.36 -24.73
CA ILE A 37 22.15 -12.69 -25.35
C ILE A 37 23.08 -12.82 -26.56
N GLN A 38 23.04 -11.87 -27.50
CA GLN A 38 23.90 -11.86 -28.69
C GLN A 38 25.39 -11.93 -28.33
N SER A 39 25.83 -11.20 -27.29
CA SER A 39 27.24 -11.26 -26.83
C SER A 39 27.65 -12.61 -26.23
N LEU A 40 26.71 -13.34 -25.61
CA LEU A 40 26.98 -14.63 -24.98
C LEU A 40 26.86 -15.79 -25.98
N THR A 41 26.08 -15.60 -27.04
CA THR A 41 25.74 -16.64 -28.02
C THR A 41 26.30 -16.35 -29.41
N GLU A 42 27.35 -15.54 -29.53
CA GLU A 42 27.92 -15.09 -30.81
C GLU A 42 28.32 -16.26 -31.74
N HIS A 43 28.74 -17.39 -31.15
CA HIS A 43 29.14 -18.60 -31.88
C HIS A 43 28.09 -19.72 -31.85
N HIS A 44 26.86 -19.43 -31.40
CA HIS A 44 25.82 -20.44 -31.18
C HIS A 44 24.60 -20.13 -32.04
N GLN A 45 24.00 -21.15 -32.64
CA GLN A 45 22.77 -20.97 -33.43
C GLN A 45 21.52 -21.10 -32.55
N TRP A 46 20.59 -20.15 -32.69
CA TRP A 46 19.26 -20.22 -32.08
C TRP A 46 18.26 -20.85 -33.05
N ARG A 47 17.48 -21.81 -32.57
CA ARG A 47 16.41 -22.48 -33.32
C ARG A 47 15.09 -22.45 -32.54
N HIS A 48 14.00 -22.57 -33.28
CA HIS A 48 12.67 -22.68 -32.69
C HIS A 48 12.35 -24.13 -32.34
N ILE A 49 11.66 -24.34 -31.22
CA ILE A 49 11.04 -25.61 -30.85
C ILE A 49 9.58 -25.38 -30.48
N SER A 50 8.66 -26.25 -30.88
CA SER A 50 7.27 -26.08 -30.44
C SER A 50 7.16 -26.31 -28.93
N SER A 51 6.26 -25.59 -28.22
CA SER A 51 6.09 -25.79 -26.77
C SER A 51 5.68 -27.22 -26.40
N THR A 52 5.02 -27.95 -27.31
CA THR A 52 4.68 -29.37 -27.14
C THR A 52 5.89 -30.30 -27.17
N GLU A 53 6.99 -29.84 -27.75
CA GLU A 53 8.24 -30.61 -27.92
C GLU A 53 9.36 -30.05 -27.02
N ASN A 54 9.08 -29.04 -26.20
CA ASN A 54 10.05 -28.42 -25.31
C ASN A 54 10.16 -29.20 -23.98
N PRO A 55 11.26 -29.93 -23.71
CA PRO A 55 11.41 -30.64 -22.45
C PRO A 55 11.51 -29.71 -21.23
N ALA A 56 11.90 -28.43 -21.43
CA ALA A 56 11.97 -27.45 -20.34
C ALA A 56 10.57 -27.06 -19.81
N ASP A 57 9.51 -27.26 -20.60
CA ASP A 57 8.15 -26.97 -20.18
C ASP A 57 7.61 -27.99 -19.16
N ILE A 58 8.12 -29.22 -19.18
CA ILE A 58 7.73 -30.28 -18.25
C ILE A 58 8.11 -29.90 -16.81
N ILE A 59 9.30 -29.32 -16.62
CA ILE A 59 9.77 -28.87 -15.29
C ILE A 59 9.21 -27.50 -14.91
N SER A 60 8.96 -26.61 -15.87
CA SER A 60 8.46 -25.25 -15.58
C SER A 60 6.96 -25.22 -15.27
N ARG A 61 6.16 -26.07 -15.92
CA ARG A 61 4.70 -26.18 -15.70
C ARG A 61 4.31 -27.24 -14.68
N GLY A 62 5.22 -28.17 -14.39
CA GLY A 62 5.02 -29.29 -13.48
C GLY A 62 4.40 -30.51 -14.16
N ALA A 63 4.83 -31.69 -13.72
CA ALA A 63 4.29 -32.98 -14.15
C ALA A 63 4.09 -33.89 -12.93
N ASP A 64 3.07 -34.75 -12.97
CA ASP A 64 2.85 -35.74 -11.90
C ASP A 64 3.98 -36.78 -11.91
N PRO A 65 4.51 -37.20 -10.75
CA PRO A 65 5.55 -38.23 -10.67
C PRO A 65 5.21 -39.55 -11.39
N THR A 66 3.93 -39.92 -11.48
CA THR A 66 3.53 -41.14 -12.22
C THR A 66 3.64 -40.97 -13.72
N ASP A 67 3.35 -39.78 -14.23
CA ASP A 67 3.40 -39.45 -15.66
C ASP A 67 4.83 -39.23 -16.14
N LEU A 68 5.67 -38.62 -15.28
CA LEU A 68 7.08 -38.37 -15.57
C LEU A 68 7.86 -39.66 -15.87
N LYS A 69 7.51 -40.77 -15.19
CA LYS A 69 8.16 -42.08 -15.41
C LYS A 69 8.02 -42.57 -16.86
N ASN A 70 6.90 -42.24 -17.51
CA ASN A 70 6.58 -42.71 -18.87
C ASN A 70 6.84 -41.64 -19.94
N LEU A 71 7.36 -40.47 -19.57
CA LEU A 71 7.53 -39.33 -20.47
C LEU A 71 8.87 -39.39 -21.21
N SER A 72 8.88 -40.01 -22.40
CA SER A 72 10.10 -40.16 -23.21
C SER A 72 10.76 -38.82 -23.51
N LEU A 73 9.98 -37.77 -23.80
CA LEU A 73 10.49 -36.42 -24.09
C LEU A 73 11.45 -35.88 -23.02
N TRP A 74 11.21 -36.18 -21.73
CA TRP A 74 12.09 -35.75 -20.64
C TRP A 74 13.38 -36.58 -20.56
N TRP A 75 13.26 -37.90 -20.67
CA TRP A 75 14.37 -38.83 -20.42
C TRP A 75 15.30 -38.99 -21.62
N THR A 76 14.76 -38.96 -22.83
CA THR A 76 15.54 -39.16 -24.07
C THR A 76 15.69 -37.89 -24.89
N GLY A 77 14.95 -36.83 -24.56
CA GLY A 77 14.82 -35.66 -25.44
C GLY A 77 14.07 -35.99 -26.73
N GLN A 78 13.94 -35.00 -27.61
CA GLN A 78 13.38 -35.18 -28.95
C GLN A 78 14.43 -35.90 -29.83
N THR A 79 14.10 -37.06 -30.41
CA THR A 79 14.99 -37.76 -31.37
C THR A 79 15.38 -36.89 -32.57
N ARG A 80 14.50 -35.93 -32.92
CA ARG A 80 14.68 -34.97 -34.01
C ARG A 80 15.86 -34.01 -33.83
N PHE A 81 16.34 -33.80 -32.60
CA PHE A 81 17.52 -32.96 -32.34
C PHE A 81 18.81 -33.53 -32.98
N ILE A 82 18.84 -34.83 -33.24
CA ILE A 82 20.02 -35.57 -33.70
C ILE A 82 20.01 -35.76 -35.22
N GLU A 83 18.84 -35.75 -35.86
CA GLU A 83 18.67 -36.14 -37.27
C GLU A 83 18.59 -34.94 -38.25
N GLU A 84 18.26 -33.73 -37.78
CA GLU A 84 18.04 -32.53 -38.62
C GLU A 84 19.18 -31.49 -38.53
N THR A 85 20.44 -31.94 -38.50
CA THR A 85 21.60 -31.05 -38.76
C THR A 85 21.79 -30.72 -40.25
N ASN A 86 21.10 -31.43 -41.15
CA ASN A 86 21.31 -31.34 -42.60
C ASN A 86 20.17 -30.66 -43.42
N ASN A 87 19.11 -30.15 -42.78
CA ASN A 87 18.07 -29.43 -43.50
C ASN A 87 18.03 -27.96 -43.09
N ASP A 88 18.31 -27.09 -44.06
CA ASP A 88 18.04 -25.65 -44.03
C ASP A 88 16.58 -25.41 -43.66
N PHE A 89 16.28 -25.25 -42.37
CA PHE A 89 15.14 -24.45 -41.97
C PHE A 89 15.51 -23.00 -42.26
N SER A 90 15.37 -22.66 -43.53
CA SER A 90 15.40 -21.31 -44.05
C SER A 90 14.59 -20.43 -43.11
N SER A 91 15.17 -19.28 -42.79
CA SER A 91 14.56 -18.11 -42.18
C SER A 91 13.32 -17.66 -42.96
N SER A 92 12.25 -18.44 -42.92
CA SER A 92 10.99 -18.18 -43.58
C SER A 92 9.89 -18.21 -42.53
N GLU A 93 9.30 -17.02 -42.36
CA GLU A 93 8.06 -16.72 -41.63
C GLU A 93 8.09 -16.56 -40.10
N PHE A 94 9.09 -15.86 -39.55
CA PHE A 94 8.82 -15.07 -38.33
C PHE A 94 8.08 -13.80 -38.74
N LYS A 95 6.74 -13.80 -38.66
CA LYS A 95 5.91 -12.63 -39.01
C LYS A 95 6.38 -11.38 -38.24
N MET A 96 6.94 -10.41 -38.96
CA MET A 96 7.37 -9.10 -38.44
C MET A 96 6.26 -8.34 -37.71
N ASP A 97 5.00 -8.57 -38.08
CA ASP A 97 3.83 -7.88 -37.51
C ASP A 97 3.65 -8.07 -35.99
N SER A 98 4.26 -9.08 -35.38
CA SER A 98 3.99 -9.43 -33.97
C SER A 98 4.78 -8.60 -32.94
N PHE A 99 5.84 -7.90 -33.33
CA PHE A 99 6.70 -7.15 -32.39
C PHE A 99 6.93 -5.68 -32.76
N GLU A 100 6.18 -5.11 -33.71
CA GLU A 100 6.29 -3.69 -34.10
C GLU A 100 6.24 -2.74 -32.89
N LYS A 101 5.41 -3.03 -31.88
CA LYS A 101 5.28 -2.20 -30.65
C LYS A 101 6.57 -2.06 -29.82
N GLU A 102 7.55 -2.92 -30.03
CA GLU A 102 8.83 -2.96 -29.32
C GLU A 102 9.95 -2.23 -30.08
N LEU A 103 9.75 -1.88 -31.35
CA LEU A 103 10.70 -1.08 -32.11
C LEU A 103 10.59 0.41 -31.75
N TYR A 104 11.73 1.11 -31.66
CA TYR A 104 11.76 2.58 -31.58
C TYR A 104 11.11 3.25 -32.79
N SER A 105 11.22 2.63 -33.97
CA SER A 105 10.68 3.17 -35.24
C SER A 105 9.16 3.12 -35.32
N ALA A 106 8.47 2.27 -34.54
CA ALA A 106 7.02 2.24 -34.50
C ALA A 106 6.41 3.51 -33.85
N GLU A 107 7.18 4.21 -33.00
CA GLU A 107 6.77 5.50 -32.44
C GLU A 107 7.03 6.67 -33.40
N HIS A 108 7.88 6.51 -34.42
CA HIS A 108 8.27 7.59 -35.35
C HIS A 108 7.70 7.48 -36.77
N ASN A 109 7.25 6.29 -37.21
CA ASN A 109 6.77 6.08 -38.59
C ASN A 109 5.25 6.09 -38.76
N HIS A 110 4.46 6.30 -37.71
CA HIS A 110 3.11 6.81 -37.92
C HIS A 110 3.19 8.29 -38.29
N LEU A 111 3.41 8.56 -39.58
CA LEU A 111 2.87 9.76 -40.23
C LEU A 111 1.35 9.66 -40.11
N TYR A 112 0.81 10.01 -38.95
CA TYR A 112 -0.62 10.25 -38.82
C TYR A 112 -0.92 11.39 -39.79
N SER A 113 -1.67 11.07 -40.85
CA SER A 113 -2.56 12.07 -41.43
C SER A 113 -3.49 12.48 -40.29
N ASN A 114 -3.14 13.57 -39.60
CA ASN A 114 -3.89 14.10 -38.46
C ASN A 114 -5.23 14.62 -38.99
N ASN A 115 -6.16 13.70 -39.23
CA ASN A 115 -7.57 14.03 -39.28
C ASN A 115 -7.95 14.41 -37.84
N LEU A 116 -7.95 15.72 -37.57
CA LEU A 116 -8.49 16.29 -36.33
C LEU A 116 -10.00 16.02 -36.32
N VAL A 117 -10.39 14.89 -35.73
CA VAL A 117 -11.78 14.64 -35.38
C VAL A 117 -12.04 15.38 -34.07
N LEU A 118 -12.77 16.49 -34.15
CA LEU A 118 -13.37 17.14 -32.99
C LEU A 118 -14.47 16.22 -32.44
N SER A 119 -14.13 15.34 -31.50
CA SER A 119 -15.15 14.74 -30.64
C SER A 119 -15.56 15.81 -29.62
N SER A 120 -16.82 16.24 -29.69
CA SER A 120 -17.43 17.16 -28.73
C SER A 120 -17.74 16.45 -27.41
N ASP A 121 -16.80 15.68 -26.87
CA ASP A 121 -16.99 15.00 -25.60
C ASP A 121 -16.57 15.95 -24.48
N SER A 122 -17.53 16.21 -23.60
CA SER A 122 -17.45 16.99 -22.36
C SER A 122 -16.41 16.51 -21.34
N ASP A 123 -15.50 15.62 -21.74
CA ASP A 123 -14.73 14.73 -20.87
C ASP A 123 -13.28 15.15 -20.65
N PHE A 124 -12.81 16.21 -21.35
CA PHE A 124 -11.46 16.73 -21.20
C PHE A 124 -11.12 17.10 -19.73
N ILE A 125 -12.07 17.70 -19.01
CA ILE A 125 -11.88 18.04 -17.60
C ILE A 125 -11.88 16.80 -16.71
N SER A 126 -12.77 15.83 -16.96
CA SER A 126 -12.78 14.55 -16.25
C SER A 126 -11.43 13.84 -16.38
N GLN A 127 -10.87 13.84 -17.59
CA GLN A 127 -9.55 13.28 -17.89
C GLN A 127 -8.44 14.04 -17.16
N ILE A 128 -8.45 15.38 -17.18
CA ILE A 128 -7.41 16.14 -16.47
C ILE A 128 -7.48 15.94 -14.95
N LEU A 129 -8.68 15.94 -14.38
CA LEU A 129 -8.90 15.66 -12.97
C LEU A 129 -8.47 14.24 -12.61
N SER A 130 -8.39 13.31 -13.56
CA SER A 130 -7.87 11.96 -13.34
C SER A 130 -6.35 11.93 -13.13
N PHE A 131 -5.58 12.86 -13.73
CA PHE A 131 -4.11 12.83 -13.69
C PHE A 131 -3.50 13.14 -12.32
N SER A 132 -4.20 13.89 -11.47
CA SER A 132 -3.67 14.23 -10.15
C SER A 132 -4.73 14.62 -9.15
N ASN A 133 -4.50 14.26 -7.89
CA ASN A 133 -5.26 14.75 -6.73
C ASN A 133 -4.62 16.01 -6.11
N ASN A 134 -3.56 16.57 -6.71
CA ASN A 134 -2.93 17.80 -6.21
C ASN A 134 -3.50 19.03 -6.92
N PHE A 135 -4.23 19.85 -6.16
CA PHE A 135 -4.87 21.08 -6.66
C PHE A 135 -3.90 22.05 -7.35
N GLN A 136 -2.74 22.31 -6.75
CA GLN A 136 -1.74 23.23 -7.34
C GLN A 136 -1.13 22.67 -8.62
N LYS A 137 -0.91 21.35 -8.68
CA LYS A 137 -0.42 20.69 -9.90
C LYS A 137 -1.44 20.81 -11.03
N LEU A 138 -2.73 20.60 -10.74
CA LEU A 138 -3.81 20.76 -11.72
C LEU A 138 -3.89 22.20 -12.26
N ILE A 139 -3.83 23.21 -11.39
CA ILE A 139 -3.85 24.61 -11.84
C ILE A 139 -2.62 24.92 -12.69
N ARG A 140 -1.44 24.42 -12.32
CA ARG A 140 -0.21 24.60 -13.13
C ARG A 140 -0.35 23.99 -14.52
N ILE A 141 -0.87 22.77 -14.62
CA ILE A 141 -1.12 22.10 -15.92
C ILE A 141 -2.06 22.96 -16.77
N HIS A 142 -3.21 23.37 -16.22
CA HIS A 142 -4.15 24.25 -16.94
C HIS A 142 -3.52 25.58 -17.35
N SER A 143 -2.72 26.19 -16.48
CA SER A 143 -2.04 27.46 -16.78
C SER A 143 -1.08 27.32 -17.96
N PHE A 144 -0.30 26.23 -18.01
CA PHE A 144 0.59 25.95 -19.15
C PHE A 144 -0.19 25.64 -20.44
N LEU A 145 -1.31 24.92 -20.35
CA LEU A 145 -2.18 24.68 -21.50
C LEU A 145 -2.73 26.00 -22.06
N PHE A 146 -3.22 26.90 -21.21
CA PHE A 146 -3.68 28.21 -21.66
C PHE A 146 -2.57 29.07 -22.23
N ARG A 147 -1.38 29.04 -21.63
CA ARG A 147 -0.21 29.74 -22.17
C ARG A 147 0.20 29.20 -23.53
N PHE A 148 0.18 27.89 -23.72
CA PHE A 148 0.44 27.26 -25.02
C PHE A 148 -0.56 27.74 -26.06
N LEU A 149 -1.86 27.68 -25.74
CA LEU A 149 -2.93 28.16 -26.62
C LEU A 149 -2.78 29.65 -26.96
N TYR A 150 -2.40 30.48 -25.98
CA TYR A 150 -2.12 31.90 -26.19
C TYR A 150 -0.95 32.08 -27.17
N ASN A 151 0.20 31.46 -26.90
CA ASN A 151 1.40 31.56 -27.73
C ASN A 151 1.22 31.02 -29.17
N CYS A 152 0.28 30.10 -29.39
CA CYS A 152 -0.09 29.64 -30.73
C CYS A 152 -0.93 30.67 -31.50
N LYS A 153 -1.71 31.50 -30.79
CA LYS A 153 -2.64 32.48 -31.39
C LYS A 153 -2.04 33.87 -31.53
N THR A 154 -1.08 34.24 -30.68
CA THR A 154 -0.49 35.59 -30.63
C THR A 154 0.96 35.63 -31.10
N LYS A 155 1.37 36.77 -31.69
CA LYS A 155 2.78 37.01 -32.04
C LYS A 155 3.64 37.27 -30.81
N GLU A 156 3.07 37.86 -29.77
CA GLU A 156 3.71 38.04 -28.47
C GLU A 156 3.69 36.73 -27.69
N LYS A 157 4.88 36.17 -27.43
CA LYS A 157 5.04 34.90 -26.74
C LYS A 157 5.36 35.13 -25.27
N LYS A 158 4.58 34.49 -24.38
CA LYS A 158 4.86 34.42 -22.95
C LYS A 158 5.83 33.29 -22.66
N SER A 159 6.94 33.59 -21.99
CA SER A 159 7.97 32.64 -21.57
C SER A 159 8.31 32.81 -20.08
N GLY A 160 9.05 31.87 -19.49
CA GLY A 160 9.46 31.93 -18.08
C GLY A 160 8.42 31.37 -17.09
N SER A 161 8.45 31.86 -15.85
CA SER A 161 7.54 31.43 -14.77
C SER A 161 6.08 31.80 -15.04
N LEU A 162 5.15 31.01 -14.50
CA LEU A 162 3.71 31.29 -14.55
C LEU A 162 3.37 32.53 -13.71
N SER A 163 2.60 33.45 -14.30
CA SER A 163 2.11 34.66 -13.66
C SER A 163 0.89 34.38 -12.76
N VAL A 164 0.61 35.26 -11.80
CA VAL A 164 -0.53 35.10 -10.88
C VAL A 164 -1.85 35.15 -11.62
N GLU A 165 -1.94 35.98 -12.65
CA GLU A 165 -3.12 36.13 -13.51
C GLU A 165 -3.43 34.83 -14.25
N GLU A 166 -2.40 34.12 -14.75
CA GLU A 166 -2.59 32.81 -15.39
C GLU A 166 -3.09 31.76 -14.41
N PHE A 167 -2.58 31.76 -13.17
CA PHE A 167 -3.07 30.88 -12.12
C PHE A 167 -4.53 31.16 -11.78
N GLN A 168 -4.89 32.44 -11.63
CA GLN A 168 -6.27 32.84 -11.33
C GLN A 168 -7.22 32.48 -12.47
N HIS A 169 -6.81 32.71 -13.72
CA HIS A 169 -7.59 32.34 -14.90
C HIS A 169 -7.81 30.82 -14.96
N ALA A 170 -6.76 30.03 -14.78
CA ALA A 170 -6.86 28.58 -14.77
C ALA A 170 -7.75 28.05 -13.61
N LYS A 171 -7.62 28.64 -12.42
CA LYS A 171 -8.45 28.35 -11.24
C LYS A 171 -9.92 28.61 -11.54
N LYS A 172 -10.26 29.80 -12.00
CA LYS A 172 -11.64 30.22 -12.33
C LYS A 172 -12.24 29.35 -13.44
N TYR A 173 -11.49 29.09 -14.50
CA TYR A 173 -11.93 28.25 -15.62
C TYR A 173 -12.32 26.84 -15.14
N LEU A 174 -11.47 26.20 -14.35
CA LEU A 174 -11.72 24.84 -13.86
C LEU A 174 -13.04 24.74 -13.07
N ILE A 175 -13.29 25.73 -12.21
CA ILE A 175 -14.52 25.80 -11.41
C ILE A 175 -15.72 26.10 -12.30
N LYS A 176 -15.59 27.06 -13.23
CA LYS A 176 -16.63 27.44 -14.19
C LYS A 176 -17.09 26.24 -15.00
N THR A 177 -16.16 25.45 -15.52
CA THR A 177 -16.53 24.27 -16.32
C THR A 177 -17.31 23.25 -15.50
N ILE A 178 -16.95 23.02 -14.23
CA ILE A 178 -17.68 22.10 -13.36
C ILE A 178 -19.06 22.65 -13.00
N GLN A 179 -19.18 23.94 -12.75
CA GLN A 179 -20.48 24.56 -12.52
C GLN A 179 -21.37 24.46 -13.76
N VAL A 180 -20.82 24.66 -14.97
CA VAL A 180 -21.57 24.45 -16.22
C VAL A 180 -22.01 22.99 -16.37
N ASN A 181 -21.17 22.02 -16.03
CA ASN A 181 -21.52 20.60 -16.14
C ASN A 181 -22.58 20.18 -15.12
N VAL A 182 -22.47 20.63 -13.87
CA VAL A 182 -23.34 20.15 -12.77
C VAL A 182 -24.58 21.02 -12.57
N PHE A 183 -24.46 22.34 -12.74
CA PHE A 183 -25.50 23.33 -12.49
C PHE A 183 -25.99 24.01 -13.78
N SER A 184 -25.94 23.32 -14.92
CA SER A 184 -26.36 23.87 -16.23
C SER A 184 -27.77 24.47 -16.20
N THR A 185 -28.71 23.81 -15.51
CA THR A 185 -30.10 24.27 -15.39
C THR A 185 -30.22 25.56 -14.58
N GLU A 186 -29.47 25.66 -13.49
CA GLU A 186 -29.43 26.81 -12.60
C GLU A 186 -28.74 28.00 -13.27
N ILE A 187 -27.64 27.77 -13.98
CA ILE A 187 -26.94 28.82 -14.75
C ILE A 187 -27.88 29.39 -15.83
N ASN A 188 -28.60 28.53 -16.56
CA ASN A 188 -29.53 28.98 -17.59
C ASN A 188 -30.70 29.78 -17.01
N ALA A 189 -31.23 29.38 -15.84
CA ALA A 189 -32.26 30.12 -15.13
C ALA A 189 -31.74 31.49 -14.66
N LEU A 190 -30.54 31.54 -14.07
CA LEU A 190 -29.91 32.77 -13.61
C LEU A 190 -29.61 33.74 -14.75
N LYS A 191 -29.14 33.26 -15.91
CA LYS A 191 -28.93 34.08 -17.11
C LYS A 191 -30.22 34.70 -17.65
N LYS A 192 -31.36 34.03 -17.44
CA LYS A 192 -32.69 34.50 -17.85
C LYS A 192 -33.42 35.32 -16.76
N ASN A 193 -32.79 35.56 -15.62
CA ASN A 193 -33.41 36.14 -14.42
C ASN A 193 -34.68 35.38 -13.97
N GLU A 194 -34.73 34.07 -14.21
CA GLU A 194 -35.81 33.19 -13.77
C GLU A 194 -35.51 32.64 -12.36
N THR A 195 -36.55 32.39 -11.56
CA THR A 195 -36.38 31.79 -10.24
C THR A 195 -35.83 30.36 -10.35
N ILE A 196 -34.74 30.07 -9.64
CA ILE A 196 -34.19 28.72 -9.53
C ILE A 196 -35.29 27.79 -8.98
N LYS A 197 -35.66 26.74 -9.74
CA LYS A 197 -36.60 25.70 -9.28
C LYS A 197 -36.08 25.10 -7.96
N ARG A 198 -36.95 24.63 -7.06
CA ARG A 198 -36.63 24.11 -5.71
C ARG A 198 -35.52 23.03 -5.70
N THR A 199 -34.27 23.44 -5.79
CA THR A 199 -33.06 22.62 -5.68
C THR A 199 -32.29 23.02 -4.43
N ASN A 200 -31.27 22.26 -4.07
CA ASN A 200 -30.40 22.56 -2.91
C ASN A 200 -29.70 23.93 -3.00
N VAL A 201 -29.69 24.55 -4.19
CA VAL A 201 -29.10 25.88 -4.46
C VAL A 201 -30.11 27.01 -4.24
N SER A 202 -31.42 26.75 -4.33
CA SER A 202 -32.47 27.76 -4.21
C SER A 202 -32.47 28.51 -2.87
N ASN A 203 -32.06 27.86 -1.78
CA ASN A 203 -31.97 28.47 -0.45
C ASN A 203 -30.72 29.34 -0.23
N LEU A 204 -29.82 29.42 -1.21
CA LEU A 204 -28.53 30.12 -1.08
C LEU A 204 -28.51 31.50 -1.74
N ASN A 205 -29.66 32.00 -2.23
CA ASN A 205 -29.77 33.25 -2.98
C ASN A 205 -28.63 33.41 -4.00
N ALA A 206 -28.40 32.35 -4.78
CA ALA A 206 -27.26 32.26 -5.68
C ALA A 206 -27.38 33.25 -6.85
N PHE A 207 -26.25 33.84 -7.26
CA PHE A 207 -26.18 34.78 -8.39
C PHE A 207 -24.92 34.49 -9.22
N LEU A 208 -24.86 35.05 -10.43
CA LEU A 208 -23.68 34.97 -11.30
C LEU A 208 -22.79 36.19 -11.09
N ASP A 209 -21.51 35.94 -10.83
CA ASP A 209 -20.46 36.97 -10.77
C ASP A 209 -20.03 37.42 -12.18
N ASP A 210 -19.17 38.44 -12.27
CA ASP A 210 -18.64 39.02 -13.52
C ASP A 210 -17.97 37.97 -14.43
N ASP A 211 -17.48 36.87 -13.86
CA ASP A 211 -16.87 35.75 -14.58
C ASP A 211 -17.87 34.63 -14.98
N ASP A 212 -19.19 34.84 -14.85
CA ASP A 212 -20.27 33.85 -14.91
C ASP A 212 -20.09 32.66 -13.93
N LEU A 213 -19.50 32.91 -12.77
CA LEU A 213 -19.41 31.90 -11.71
C LEU A 213 -20.64 32.01 -10.80
N ILE A 214 -21.23 30.87 -10.42
CA ILE A 214 -22.28 30.85 -9.40
C ILE A 214 -21.63 31.13 -8.04
N CYS A 215 -22.02 32.25 -7.44
CA CYS A 215 -21.64 32.66 -6.10
C CYS A 215 -22.85 32.63 -5.17
N VAL A 216 -22.60 32.41 -3.88
CA VAL A 216 -23.64 32.38 -2.85
C VAL A 216 -23.96 33.81 -2.40
N GLY A 217 -25.23 34.19 -2.45
CA GLY A 217 -25.72 35.42 -1.86
C GLY A 217 -25.75 35.35 -0.34
N GLY A 218 -25.58 36.49 0.33
CA GLY A 218 -25.51 36.52 1.79
C GLY A 218 -25.90 37.85 2.41
N THR A 219 -26.03 37.86 3.73
CA THR A 219 -26.37 39.03 4.57
C THR A 219 -25.16 39.91 4.91
N LEU A 220 -23.97 39.50 4.48
CA LEU A 220 -22.68 40.17 4.78
C LEU A 220 -22.31 41.24 3.74
N THR A 221 -23.23 41.65 2.88
CA THR A 221 -23.01 42.64 1.81
C THR A 221 -22.39 43.94 2.34
N ASN A 222 -22.84 44.40 3.51
CA ASN A 222 -22.38 45.64 4.15
C ASN A 222 -21.12 45.50 5.04
N SER A 223 -20.50 44.31 5.10
CA SER A 223 -19.25 44.13 5.88
C SER A 223 -18.02 44.68 5.15
N GLU A 224 -16.90 44.90 5.84
CA GLU A 224 -15.61 45.28 5.22
C GLU A 224 -14.83 44.07 4.65
N LEU A 225 -15.47 42.90 4.54
CA LEU A 225 -14.85 41.69 4.05
C LEU A 225 -14.58 41.76 2.53
N SER A 226 -13.58 41.00 2.06
CA SER A 226 -13.31 40.83 0.63
C SER A 226 -14.49 40.18 -0.09
N PHE A 227 -14.63 40.45 -1.39
CA PHE A 227 -15.73 39.93 -2.21
C PHE A 227 -15.88 38.40 -2.11
N ASP A 228 -14.78 37.65 -2.27
CA ASP A 228 -14.77 36.18 -2.16
C ASP A 228 -15.27 35.65 -0.80
N LYS A 229 -15.07 36.42 0.28
CA LYS A 229 -15.54 36.05 1.63
C LYS A 229 -17.02 36.37 1.82
N LYS A 230 -17.52 37.42 1.18
CA LYS A 230 -18.94 37.77 1.19
C LYS A 230 -19.76 36.83 0.31
N HIS A 231 -19.21 36.49 -0.84
CA HIS A 231 -19.86 35.77 -1.93
C HIS A 231 -19.00 34.57 -2.37
N PRO A 232 -18.86 33.54 -1.52
CA PRO A 232 -18.04 32.38 -1.83
C PRO A 232 -18.59 31.62 -3.04
N ILE A 233 -17.67 31.08 -3.85
CA ILE A 233 -18.00 30.39 -5.10
C ILE A 233 -18.62 29.04 -4.79
N LEU A 234 -19.78 28.73 -5.37
CA LEU A 234 -20.50 27.49 -5.12
C LEU A 234 -19.74 26.27 -5.65
N LEU A 235 -19.52 25.26 -4.80
CA LEU A 235 -18.95 23.97 -5.21
C LEU A 235 -19.97 22.84 -5.09
N PRO A 236 -20.00 21.90 -6.05
CA PRO A 236 -20.89 20.75 -6.02
C PRO A 236 -20.55 19.77 -4.88
N ARG A 237 -21.57 19.06 -4.41
CA ARG A 237 -21.50 18.16 -3.26
C ARG A 237 -20.60 16.95 -3.50
N ASP A 238 -20.78 16.27 -4.62
CA ASP A 238 -20.15 14.96 -4.89
C ASP A 238 -19.31 15.04 -6.15
N HIS A 239 -18.24 15.84 -6.11
CA HIS A 239 -17.34 16.02 -7.25
C HIS A 239 -15.88 15.93 -6.83
N LYS A 240 -15.07 15.26 -7.65
CA LYS A 240 -13.64 15.04 -7.40
C LYS A 240 -12.88 16.35 -7.13
N LEU A 241 -13.19 17.43 -7.86
CA LEU A 241 -12.56 18.72 -7.60
C LEU A 241 -12.85 19.25 -6.20
N THR A 242 -14.09 19.11 -5.71
CA THR A 242 -14.46 19.57 -4.37
C THR A 242 -13.62 18.84 -3.31
N ASP A 243 -13.43 17.53 -3.48
CA ASP A 243 -12.58 16.73 -2.58
C ASP A 243 -11.11 17.16 -2.66
N ILE A 244 -10.57 17.41 -3.86
CA ILE A 244 -9.20 17.92 -4.07
C ILE A 244 -9.00 19.30 -3.43
N ILE A 245 -10.00 20.20 -3.53
CA ILE A 245 -9.94 21.53 -2.89
C ILE A 245 -9.92 21.37 -1.36
N LEU A 246 -10.82 20.54 -0.80
CA LEU A 246 -10.85 20.28 0.64
C LEU A 246 -9.52 19.69 1.13
N GLU A 247 -8.97 18.71 0.42
CA GLU A 247 -7.68 18.10 0.74
C GLU A 247 -6.55 19.14 0.67
N HIS A 248 -6.55 20.01 -0.33
CA HIS A 248 -5.57 21.09 -0.45
C HIS A 248 -5.60 22.01 0.77
N PHE A 249 -6.77 22.48 1.20
CA PHE A 249 -6.89 23.33 2.39
C PHE A 249 -6.54 22.59 3.67
N HIS A 250 -6.88 21.30 3.77
CA HIS A 250 -6.54 20.47 4.91
C HIS A 250 -5.01 20.34 5.07
N ILE A 251 -4.29 20.05 3.99
CA ILE A 251 -2.83 19.91 4.00
C ILE A 251 -2.13 21.28 4.14
N LYS A 252 -2.59 22.30 3.41
CA LYS A 252 -2.03 23.67 3.44
C LYS A 252 -2.02 24.25 4.86
N ASN A 253 -3.03 23.92 5.66
CA ASN A 253 -3.17 24.41 7.03
C ASN A 253 -2.73 23.39 8.09
N LEU A 254 -1.82 22.47 7.75
CA LEU A 254 -1.22 21.53 8.71
C LEU A 254 -2.24 20.57 9.37
N HIS A 255 -3.09 19.94 8.56
CA HIS A 255 -4.02 18.90 8.99
C HIS A 255 -5.10 19.37 9.99
N VAL A 256 -5.64 20.58 9.78
CA VAL A 256 -6.75 21.10 10.59
C VAL A 256 -7.95 20.16 10.67
N GLY A 257 -8.65 20.21 11.82
CA GLY A 257 -9.90 19.47 12.04
C GLY A 257 -11.05 19.94 11.14
N ALA A 258 -12.11 19.12 11.05
CA ALA A 258 -13.19 19.30 10.07
C ALA A 258 -13.95 20.64 10.17
N GLN A 259 -14.13 21.18 11.37
CA GLN A 259 -14.81 22.47 11.56
C GLN A 259 -13.96 23.64 11.04
N THR A 260 -12.68 23.68 11.42
CA THR A 260 -11.73 24.69 10.95
C THR A 260 -11.50 24.59 9.45
N LEU A 261 -11.40 23.36 8.92
CA LEU A 261 -11.31 23.12 7.48
C LEU A 261 -12.49 23.75 6.74
N LEU A 262 -13.72 23.48 7.19
CA LEU A 262 -14.91 24.05 6.58
C LEU A 262 -14.93 25.59 6.66
N HIS A 263 -14.50 26.17 7.78
CA HIS A 263 -14.39 27.62 7.91
C HIS A 263 -13.41 28.22 6.89
N LEU A 264 -12.21 27.65 6.78
CA LEU A 264 -11.17 28.12 5.86
C LEU A 264 -11.60 28.01 4.40
N VAL A 265 -12.24 26.90 4.04
CA VAL A 265 -12.77 26.68 2.68
C VAL A 265 -13.87 27.69 2.39
N ARG A 266 -14.75 27.98 3.35
CA ARG A 266 -15.83 28.99 3.22
C ARG A 266 -15.38 30.43 3.07
N GLN A 267 -14.10 30.72 3.24
CA GLN A 267 -13.56 32.04 2.92
C GLN A 267 -13.43 32.28 1.40
N GLU A 268 -13.40 31.21 0.60
CA GLU A 268 -13.30 31.31 -0.87
C GLU A 268 -14.41 30.51 -1.60
N TYR A 269 -14.89 29.43 -0.99
CA TYR A 269 -15.77 28.45 -1.64
C TYR A 269 -16.90 27.97 -0.74
N TRP A 270 -18.07 27.77 -1.33
CA TRP A 270 -19.23 27.21 -0.67
C TRP A 270 -19.52 25.78 -1.14
N PRO A 271 -18.92 24.74 -0.52
CA PRO A 271 -19.27 23.37 -0.84
C PRO A 271 -20.67 23.01 -0.34
N LEU A 272 -21.52 22.53 -1.26
CA LEU A 272 -22.78 21.90 -0.90
C LEU A 272 -22.52 20.71 0.03
N ASN A 273 -23.28 20.62 1.13
CA ASN A 273 -23.05 19.63 2.19
C ASN A 273 -21.64 19.69 2.84
N GLY A 274 -20.99 20.86 2.83
CA GLY A 274 -19.59 21.02 3.24
C GLY A 274 -19.20 20.46 4.61
N ARG A 275 -20.14 20.39 5.58
CA ARG A 275 -19.89 19.75 6.89
C ARG A 275 -19.54 18.27 6.75
N ASN A 276 -20.29 17.54 5.93
CA ASN A 276 -20.07 16.11 5.73
C ASN A 276 -18.82 15.87 4.88
N ASN A 277 -18.61 16.67 3.83
CA ASN A 277 -17.41 16.55 3.00
C ASN A 277 -16.13 16.84 3.80
N ALA A 278 -16.12 17.87 4.64
CA ALA A 278 -14.97 18.18 5.51
C ALA A 278 -14.71 17.06 6.54
N ARG A 279 -15.75 16.46 7.13
CA ARG A 279 -15.60 15.32 8.04
C ARG A 279 -15.03 14.10 7.32
N LYS A 280 -15.57 13.79 6.13
CA LYS A 280 -15.09 12.69 5.27
C LYS A 280 -13.62 12.87 4.94
N ASN A 281 -13.22 14.04 4.43
CA ASN A 281 -11.84 14.34 4.04
C ASN A 281 -10.85 14.18 5.20
N VAL A 282 -11.18 14.70 6.39
CA VAL A 282 -10.33 14.56 7.58
C VAL A 282 -10.24 13.11 8.06
N HIS A 283 -11.34 12.36 7.99
CA HIS A 283 -11.39 10.94 8.39
C HIS A 283 -10.59 10.04 7.44
N GLU A 284 -10.65 10.29 6.13
CA GLU A 284 -9.89 9.55 5.10
C GLU A 284 -8.39 9.90 5.09
N CYS A 285 -7.98 10.98 5.76
CA CYS A 285 -6.58 11.38 5.83
C CYS A 285 -5.74 10.41 6.69
N LEU A 286 -4.84 9.67 6.04
CA LEU A 286 -3.95 8.70 6.70
C LEU A 286 -3.04 9.31 7.78
N LYS A 287 -2.58 10.56 7.60
CA LYS A 287 -1.74 11.25 8.60
C LYS A 287 -2.55 11.56 9.87
N CYS A 288 -3.77 12.06 9.71
CA CYS A 288 -4.69 12.31 10.81
C CYS A 288 -5.08 11.02 11.53
N TYR A 289 -5.35 9.96 10.76
CA TYR A 289 -5.67 8.64 11.30
C TYR A 289 -4.54 8.10 12.18
N LYS A 290 -3.30 8.13 11.69
CA LYS A 290 -2.12 7.66 12.46
C LYS A 290 -1.85 8.51 13.71
N ALA A 291 -2.11 9.81 13.64
CA ALA A 291 -1.89 10.73 14.77
C ALA A 291 -2.94 10.62 15.88
N LYS A 292 -4.08 9.96 15.63
CA LYS A 292 -5.17 9.81 16.59
C LYS A 292 -5.53 8.33 16.78
N PRO A 293 -4.65 7.53 17.43
CA PRO A 293 -4.98 6.15 17.75
C PRO A 293 -6.21 6.13 18.68
N LYS A 294 -7.21 5.30 18.36
CA LYS A 294 -8.28 5.00 19.30
C LYS A 294 -7.70 4.06 20.36
N LEU A 295 -7.67 4.51 21.61
CA LEU A 295 -7.43 3.61 22.74
C LEU A 295 -8.65 2.70 22.82
N GLU A 296 -8.46 1.38 22.65
CA GLU A 296 -9.51 0.43 22.99
C GLU A 296 -9.74 0.48 24.50
N GLU A 297 -10.99 0.67 24.91
CA GLU A 297 -11.38 0.52 26.30
C GLU A 297 -11.27 -0.98 26.64
N GLN A 298 -10.17 -1.38 27.29
CA GLN A 298 -10.00 -2.76 27.75
C GLN A 298 -11.09 -3.09 28.79
N ILE A 299 -12.03 -3.95 28.41
CA ILE A 299 -12.96 -4.57 29.36
C ILE A 299 -12.14 -5.51 30.24
N MET A 300 -12.09 -5.23 31.55
CA MET A 300 -11.43 -6.11 32.52
C MET A 300 -12.17 -7.44 32.61
N SER A 301 -11.47 -8.54 32.35
CA SER A 301 -12.03 -9.89 32.46
C SER A 301 -12.36 -10.23 33.92
N SER A 302 -13.41 -11.03 34.12
CA SER A 302 -13.77 -11.57 35.42
C SER A 302 -12.62 -12.39 36.04
N LEU A 303 -12.38 -12.23 37.34
CA LEU A 303 -11.34 -12.99 38.04
C LEU A 303 -11.63 -14.49 38.01
N SER A 304 -10.60 -15.31 37.81
CA SER A 304 -10.76 -16.77 37.76
C SER A 304 -11.23 -17.33 39.11
N ARG A 305 -12.04 -18.40 39.07
CA ARG A 305 -12.57 -19.08 40.27
C ARG A 305 -11.49 -19.38 41.31
N LYS A 306 -10.30 -19.80 40.87
CA LYS A 306 -9.15 -20.12 41.74
C LYS A 306 -8.58 -18.93 42.52
N ARG A 307 -8.88 -17.69 42.13
CA ARG A 307 -8.55 -16.45 42.88
C ARG A 307 -9.64 -16.02 43.85
N VAL A 308 -10.87 -16.53 43.73
CA VAL A 308 -12.05 -16.04 44.47
C VAL A 308 -12.60 -17.11 45.44
N THR A 309 -12.34 -18.40 45.19
CA THR A 309 -12.74 -19.48 46.10
C THR A 309 -11.74 -19.67 47.24
N VAL A 310 -12.26 -19.70 48.47
CA VAL A 310 -11.51 -20.02 49.68
C VAL A 310 -10.97 -21.45 49.60
N ASN A 311 -9.67 -21.61 49.87
CA ASN A 311 -8.95 -22.89 49.93
C ASN A 311 -7.82 -22.78 50.97
N SER A 312 -7.21 -23.90 51.37
CA SER A 312 -6.04 -23.87 52.23
C SER A 312 -4.87 -23.08 51.59
N PRO A 313 -3.99 -22.46 52.41
CA PRO A 313 -2.86 -21.69 51.91
C PRO A 313 -1.99 -22.48 50.91
N PHE A 314 -1.52 -21.79 49.87
CA PHE A 314 -0.67 -22.31 48.79
C PHE A 314 -1.25 -23.45 47.92
N ILE A 315 -2.53 -23.84 48.05
CA ILE A 315 -3.16 -24.83 47.14
C ILE A 315 -3.15 -24.36 45.68
N ASN A 316 -3.57 -23.11 45.46
CA ASN A 316 -3.52 -22.42 44.18
C ASN A 316 -2.50 -21.29 44.30
N THR A 317 -1.40 -21.39 43.56
CA THR A 317 -0.27 -20.49 43.69
C THR A 317 0.15 -19.95 42.33
N GLY A 318 0.41 -18.65 42.24
CA GLY A 318 1.12 -18.06 41.12
C GLY A 318 2.62 -18.11 41.37
N ILE A 319 3.41 -18.45 40.36
CA ILE A 319 4.87 -18.36 40.38
C ILE A 319 5.30 -17.32 39.35
N ASP A 320 6.22 -16.47 39.74
CA ASP A 320 6.89 -15.52 38.86
C ASP A 320 8.39 -15.46 39.22
N LEU A 321 9.23 -15.08 38.27
CA LEU A 321 10.67 -14.94 38.49
C LEU A 321 11.05 -13.47 38.40
N CYS A 322 11.67 -12.97 39.46
CA CYS A 322 12.20 -11.62 39.52
C CYS A 322 13.73 -11.65 39.58
N GLY A 323 14.37 -10.77 38.82
CA GLY A 323 15.82 -10.70 38.71
C GLY A 323 16.21 -10.13 37.35
N LEU A 324 17.45 -9.76 37.10
CA LEU A 324 18.70 -10.28 37.65
C LEU A 324 19.23 -9.51 38.88
N PHE A 325 19.59 -10.23 39.93
CA PHE A 325 20.32 -9.69 41.09
C PHE A 325 21.76 -10.18 41.14
N TYR A 326 22.65 -9.37 41.71
CA TYR A 326 24.06 -9.71 41.92
C TYR A 326 24.32 -9.87 43.41
N ILE A 327 24.68 -11.07 43.84
CA ILE A 327 25.01 -11.36 45.23
C ILE A 327 26.48 -11.72 45.41
N LYS A 328 26.99 -11.46 46.61
CA LYS A 328 28.33 -11.85 47.03
C LYS A 328 28.19 -12.93 48.10
N TYR A 329 28.86 -14.06 47.92
CA TYR A 329 28.90 -15.09 48.96
C TYR A 329 29.67 -14.61 50.18
N LYS A 330 29.22 -15.01 51.38
CA LYS A 330 29.84 -14.64 52.66
C LYS A 330 31.32 -15.10 52.65
N ASN A 331 32.22 -14.26 53.18
CA ASN A 331 33.67 -14.48 53.29
C ASN A 331 34.54 -14.22 52.03
N GLN A 332 33.98 -13.74 50.91
CA GLN A 332 34.82 -13.29 49.78
C GLN A 332 35.03 -11.77 49.84
N ARG A 333 36.25 -11.29 50.19
CA ARG A 333 36.56 -9.83 50.22
C ARG A 333 36.68 -9.23 48.81
N LYS A 334 37.21 -9.97 47.84
CA LYS A 334 37.29 -9.63 46.39
C LYS A 334 36.67 -10.75 45.51
N GLY A 335 35.46 -11.20 45.84
CA GLY A 335 34.77 -12.27 45.11
C GLY A 335 34.03 -11.76 43.86
N ILE A 336 33.89 -12.64 42.86
CA ILE A 336 33.07 -12.42 41.67
C ILE A 336 31.59 -12.31 42.10
N LEU A 337 30.88 -11.33 41.56
CA LEU A 337 29.44 -11.17 41.78
C LEU A 337 28.68 -12.28 41.05
N ASN A 338 27.86 -13.02 41.78
CA ASN A 338 27.08 -14.12 41.22
C ASN A 338 25.68 -13.63 40.85
N LYS A 339 25.27 -14.01 39.64
CA LYS A 339 23.94 -13.76 39.12
C LYS A 339 22.94 -14.66 39.84
N VAL A 340 21.85 -14.08 40.32
CA VAL A 340 20.82 -14.78 41.06
C VAL A 340 19.45 -14.23 40.70
N TYR A 341 18.46 -15.12 40.69
CA TYR A 341 17.06 -14.82 40.47
C TYR A 341 16.26 -15.22 41.71
N ILE A 342 15.06 -14.66 41.85
CA ILE A 342 14.15 -14.95 42.95
C ILE A 342 12.85 -15.50 42.37
N ALA A 343 12.46 -16.71 42.77
CA ALA A 343 11.11 -17.19 42.54
C ALA A 343 10.17 -16.63 43.60
N ILE A 344 9.14 -15.96 43.10
CA ILE A 344 8.06 -15.38 43.88
C ILE A 344 6.87 -16.31 43.76
N PHE A 345 6.50 -16.95 44.86
CA PHE A 345 5.29 -17.74 44.97
C PHE A 345 4.22 -16.94 45.68
N VAL A 346 3.10 -16.67 45.02
CA VAL A 346 1.96 -15.91 45.58
C VAL A 346 0.76 -16.83 45.73
N CYS A 347 0.31 -17.03 46.96
CA CYS A 347 -0.93 -17.77 47.21
C CYS A 347 -2.14 -16.96 46.71
N PHE A 348 -3.02 -17.57 45.92
CA PHE A 348 -4.21 -16.90 45.40
C PHE A 348 -5.31 -16.69 46.45
N CYS A 349 -5.35 -17.52 47.49
CA CYS A 349 -6.35 -17.41 48.55
C CYS A 349 -5.97 -16.34 49.58
N THR A 350 -4.73 -16.36 50.10
CA THR A 350 -4.30 -15.48 51.21
C THR A 350 -3.43 -14.32 50.78
N ARG A 351 -2.97 -14.29 49.51
CA ARG A 351 -1.93 -13.35 49.02
C ARG A 351 -0.59 -13.45 49.76
N ALA A 352 -0.38 -14.50 50.55
CA ALA A 352 0.90 -14.77 51.18
C ALA A 352 1.97 -15.00 50.10
N VAL A 353 3.12 -14.34 50.28
CA VAL A 353 4.27 -14.44 49.38
C VAL A 353 5.33 -15.33 50.01
N HIS A 354 5.86 -16.28 49.23
CA HIS A 354 7.01 -17.09 49.59
C HIS A 354 8.11 -16.87 48.55
N LEU A 355 9.32 -16.58 49.02
CA LEU A 355 10.46 -16.28 48.15
C LEU A 355 11.50 -17.39 48.23
N GLU A 356 11.97 -17.84 47.08
CA GLU A 356 13.09 -18.78 46.96
C GLU A 356 14.15 -18.25 46.00
N ILE A 357 15.40 -18.57 46.28
CA ILE A 357 16.54 -18.15 45.46
C ILE A 357 16.80 -19.19 44.37
N LEU A 358 17.11 -18.71 43.15
CA LEU A 358 17.55 -19.50 42.01
C LEU A 358 18.93 -19.02 41.55
N THR A 359 19.84 -19.96 41.31
CA THR A 359 21.16 -19.67 40.73
C THR A 359 21.06 -19.36 39.24
N ASP A 360 20.19 -20.08 38.53
CA ASP A 360 20.03 -19.99 37.08
C ASP A 360 18.55 -20.09 36.67
N LEU A 361 18.24 -19.61 35.46
CA LEU A 361 16.89 -19.69 34.87
C LEU A 361 16.64 -21.01 34.12
N THR A 362 17.29 -22.11 34.51
CA THR A 362 17.11 -23.42 33.87
C THR A 362 15.91 -24.16 34.46
N SER A 363 15.35 -25.08 33.67
CA SER A 363 14.26 -25.96 34.12
C SER A 363 14.65 -26.78 35.37
N ASP A 364 15.90 -27.25 35.44
CA ASP A 364 16.39 -28.03 36.59
C ASP A 364 16.46 -27.21 37.88
N ALA A 365 16.98 -25.98 37.79
CA ALA A 365 17.02 -25.05 38.92
C ALA A 365 15.61 -24.72 39.42
N LEU A 366 14.65 -24.59 38.49
CA LEU A 366 13.24 -24.38 38.81
C LEU A 366 12.62 -25.62 39.48
N ILE A 367 12.84 -26.83 38.97
CA ILE A 367 12.34 -28.07 39.59
C ILE A 367 12.91 -28.24 40.99
N ALA A 368 14.20 -27.98 41.20
CA ALA A 368 14.82 -28.01 42.52
C ALA A 368 14.18 -26.99 43.47
N THR A 369 13.81 -25.81 42.95
CA THR A 369 13.12 -24.77 43.72
C THR A 369 11.70 -25.17 44.08
N LEU A 370 10.95 -25.78 43.16
CA LEU A 370 9.62 -26.33 43.42
C LEU A 370 9.68 -27.40 44.52
N LYS A 371 10.68 -28.28 44.50
CA LYS A 371 10.89 -29.28 45.56
C LYS A 371 11.08 -28.62 46.94
N ARG A 372 11.93 -27.58 47.04
CA ARG A 372 12.13 -26.82 48.29
C ARG A 372 10.84 -26.15 48.76
N PHE A 373 10.10 -25.55 47.84
CA PHE A 373 8.84 -24.90 48.13
C PHE A 373 7.79 -25.90 48.65
N PHE A 374 7.61 -27.04 47.98
CA PHE A 374 6.67 -28.08 48.42
C PHE A 374 7.05 -28.71 49.76
N ALA A 375 8.35 -28.89 50.02
CA ALA A 375 8.81 -29.40 51.31
C ALA A 375 8.44 -28.47 52.48
N ARG A 376 8.35 -27.15 52.25
CA ARG A 376 8.01 -26.15 53.28
C ARG A 376 6.53 -25.83 53.36
N ARG A 377 5.83 -25.75 52.23
CA ARG A 377 4.44 -25.25 52.13
C ARG A 377 3.41 -26.34 51.83
N GLY A 378 3.85 -27.57 51.56
CA GLY A 378 2.99 -28.64 51.06
C GLY A 378 2.83 -28.60 49.54
N ILE A 379 2.27 -29.69 49.00
CA ILE A 379 2.08 -29.86 47.56
C ILE A 379 0.91 -28.99 47.08
N CYS A 380 1.14 -28.21 46.02
CA CYS A 380 0.08 -27.43 45.38
C CYS A 380 -0.82 -28.30 44.51
N SER A 381 -2.11 -27.93 44.42
CA SER A 381 -3.01 -28.52 43.43
C SER A 381 -2.83 -27.88 42.05
N THR A 382 -2.62 -26.55 42.00
CA THR A 382 -2.35 -25.85 40.74
C THR A 382 -1.30 -24.76 40.94
N ILE A 383 -0.36 -24.68 40.00
CA ILE A 383 0.58 -23.56 39.85
C ILE A 383 0.26 -22.80 38.57
N PHE A 384 0.26 -21.47 38.65
CA PHE A 384 0.08 -20.55 37.52
C PHE A 384 1.38 -19.81 37.24
N SER A 385 1.86 -19.85 36.00
CA SER A 385 3.02 -19.10 35.53
C SER A 385 2.67 -18.39 34.23
N ASP A 386 3.59 -17.56 33.74
CA ASP A 386 3.60 -17.18 32.32
C ASP A 386 4.15 -18.34 31.46
N ASN A 387 4.34 -18.06 30.17
CA ASN A 387 4.88 -19.00 29.19
C ASN A 387 6.41 -18.88 29.04
N ALA A 388 7.14 -18.43 30.06
CA ALA A 388 8.60 -18.39 29.98
C ALA A 388 9.17 -19.82 29.77
N THR A 389 10.27 -19.89 29.02
CA THR A 389 10.82 -21.15 28.51
C THR A 389 11.23 -22.13 29.61
N ASN A 390 11.63 -21.61 30.77
CA ASN A 390 11.98 -22.39 31.95
C ASN A 390 10.76 -23.05 32.62
N PHE A 391 9.62 -22.38 32.70
CA PHE A 391 8.37 -22.97 33.20
C PHE A 391 7.84 -24.02 32.24
N VAL A 392 7.86 -23.74 30.94
CA VAL A 392 7.44 -24.69 29.91
C VAL A 392 8.33 -25.95 29.94
N GLY A 393 9.64 -25.76 30.00
CA GLY A 393 10.61 -26.86 30.10
C GLY A 393 10.45 -27.68 31.37
N ALA A 394 10.28 -27.04 32.54
CA ALA A 394 10.05 -27.74 33.79
C ALA A 394 8.74 -28.54 33.80
N ASN A 395 7.66 -27.98 33.23
CA ASN A 395 6.38 -28.69 33.09
C ASN A 395 6.51 -29.92 32.17
N PHE A 396 7.29 -29.81 31.08
CA PHE A 396 7.57 -30.94 30.20
C PHE A 396 8.29 -32.07 30.94
N GLU A 397 9.37 -31.77 31.67
CA GLU A 397 10.11 -32.76 32.45
C GLU A 397 9.24 -33.41 33.53
N LEU A 398 8.47 -32.63 34.29
CA LEU A 398 7.55 -33.16 35.31
C LEU A 398 6.50 -34.10 34.72
N ARG A 399 5.95 -33.78 33.54
CA ARG A 399 5.00 -34.65 32.83
C ARG A 399 5.66 -35.94 32.36
N LYS A 400 6.89 -35.88 31.86
CA LYS A 400 7.68 -37.05 31.45
C LYS A 400 7.90 -37.99 32.63
N PHE A 401 8.29 -37.47 33.79
CA PHE A 401 8.40 -38.26 35.02
C PHE A 401 7.06 -38.91 35.41
N TYR A 402 5.96 -38.16 35.40
CA TYR A 402 4.63 -38.68 35.74
C TYR A 402 4.19 -39.83 34.82
N GLN A 403 4.44 -39.72 33.51
CA GLN A 403 4.13 -40.78 32.54
C GLN A 403 4.96 -42.05 32.77
N LEU A 404 6.21 -41.91 33.18
CA LEU A 404 7.09 -43.04 33.47
C LEU A 404 6.55 -43.86 34.65
N PHE A 405 6.18 -43.20 35.75
CA PHE A 405 5.59 -43.86 36.91
C PHE A 405 4.26 -44.55 36.60
N LYS A 406 3.43 -43.94 35.74
CA LYS A 406 2.16 -44.53 35.28
C LYS A 406 2.30 -45.74 34.37
N LYS A 407 3.46 -45.97 33.76
CA LYS A 407 3.72 -47.15 32.92
C LYS A 407 4.32 -48.32 33.72
N THR A 408 4.90 -48.04 34.88
CA THR A 408 5.51 -49.02 35.79
C THR A 408 4.60 -49.46 36.93
N SER A 409 3.42 -48.85 37.06
CA SER A 409 2.31 -49.30 37.94
C SER A 409 1.20 -49.84 37.05
#